data_AF-A0A7S3TX65-F1
#
_entry.id   AF-A0A7S3TX65-F1
#
_cell.length_a   1.000
_cell.length_b   1.000
_cell.length_c   1.000
_cell.angle_alpha   90.00
_cell.angle_beta   90.00
_cell.angle_gamma   90.00
#
_symmetry.space_group_name_H-M   'P 1'
#
loop_
_entity.id
_entity.type
_entity.pdbx_description
1 polymer ?
#
loop_
_entity_poly.entity_id
_entity_poly.type
_entity_poly.pdbx_seq_one_letter_code
_entity_poly.pdbx_strand_id
1 'polypeptide(L)'
;MGDVYASPLGTTVIRHRSVPAQPAELDGEVVILVEKGGGLDGAGAEAELRSALGAFENPRYEEGRWRVRFATYAAAEEAVEAATAADALPGAIAVFLFYNGRPYLARGWTTFESAVSTEAIAWLAFFSGLGKLLEERLAPKVIEINGEGPRVAEAEDRAEEGMGPRNRRVIAAIQEAAFTGKGDKPVVVQLYREYARKVTTALAYSGEEPEGEYEGEYNASGER
;
A
#
# COMPACT_ATOMS: atom_id res chain seq x y z
N MET A 1 9.86 -1.96 8.37
CA MET A 1 9.69 -0.90 7.34
C MET A 1 8.60 0.11 7.75
N GLY A 2 7.43 -0.35 8.23
CA GLY A 2 6.38 0.54 8.75
C GLY A 2 6.82 1.48 9.88
N ASP A 3 7.73 1.03 10.76
CA ASP A 3 8.19 1.80 11.94
C ASP A 3 8.77 3.19 11.59
N VAL A 4 9.30 3.38 10.37
CA VAL A 4 9.88 4.66 9.91
C VAL A 4 8.79 5.71 9.62
N TYR A 5 7.63 5.28 9.11
CA TYR A 5 6.47 6.13 8.83
C TYR A 5 5.57 6.31 10.06
N ALA A 6 5.59 5.31 10.92
CA ALA A 6 4.69 5.11 12.03
C ALA A 6 4.88 6.06 13.22
N SER A 7 6.11 6.50 13.52
CA SER A 7 6.32 7.29 14.74
C SER A 7 5.59 8.64 14.68
N PRO A 8 4.65 8.94 15.59
CA PRO A 8 4.00 10.25 15.66
C PRO A 8 4.99 11.36 16.02
N LEU A 9 6.10 11.00 16.68
CA LEU A 9 7.19 11.90 17.08
C LEU A 9 8.34 11.95 16.06
N GLY A 10 8.24 11.16 14.99
CA GLY A 10 9.32 10.97 14.02
C GLY A 10 9.22 11.93 12.84
N THR A 11 9.66 11.45 11.67
CA THR A 11 9.67 12.22 10.42
C THR A 11 8.27 12.64 9.99
N THR A 12 8.10 13.92 9.64
CA THR A 12 6.91 14.42 8.92
C THR A 12 6.82 13.78 7.55
N VAL A 13 5.65 13.23 7.21
CA VAL A 13 5.39 12.61 5.91
C VAL A 13 4.79 13.66 4.97
N ILE A 14 5.53 14.01 3.92
CA ILE A 14 5.01 14.82 2.82
C ILE A 14 4.33 13.87 1.82
N ARG A 15 3.03 14.03 1.62
CA ARG A 15 2.21 13.14 0.81
C ARG A 15 1.67 13.85 -0.43
N HIS A 16 1.96 13.26 -1.59
CA HIS A 16 1.38 13.62 -2.88
C HIS A 16 0.55 12.43 -3.39
N ARG A 17 -0.77 12.55 -3.33
CA ARG A 17 -1.77 11.57 -3.74
C ARG A 17 -2.20 11.71 -5.19
N SER A 18 -1.97 12.87 -5.81
CA SER A 18 -2.27 13.07 -7.23
C SER A 18 -1.32 12.19 -8.04
N VAL A 19 -1.92 11.28 -8.79
CA VAL A 19 -1.20 10.39 -9.71
C VAL A 19 -1.08 11.17 -11.03
N PRO A 20 0.14 11.41 -11.56
CA PRO A 20 0.30 12.10 -12.83
C PRO A 20 -0.46 11.40 -13.97
N ALA A 21 -0.65 12.07 -15.11
CA ALA A 21 -1.10 11.33 -16.29
C ALA A 21 -0.03 10.32 -16.72
N GLN A 22 -0.46 9.20 -17.33
CA GLN A 22 0.47 8.25 -17.92
C GLN A 22 1.28 8.93 -19.04
N PRO A 23 2.62 8.86 -19.02
CA PRO A 23 3.44 9.29 -20.14
C PRO A 23 3.17 8.44 -21.39
N ALA A 24 3.12 9.07 -22.56
CA ALA A 24 2.84 8.38 -23.83
C ALA A 24 3.89 7.31 -24.14
N GLU A 25 5.13 7.49 -23.69
CA GLU A 25 6.21 6.53 -23.92
C GLU A 25 6.01 5.22 -23.13
N LEU A 26 5.15 5.24 -22.10
CA LEU A 26 4.81 4.09 -21.27
C LEU A 26 3.48 3.45 -21.67
N ASP A 27 2.83 3.95 -22.72
CA ASP A 27 1.59 3.36 -23.22
C ASP A 27 1.83 1.93 -23.73
N GLY A 28 0.92 1.02 -23.37
CA GLY A 28 1.01 -0.40 -23.69
C GLY A 28 2.21 -1.16 -23.08
N GLU A 29 3.00 -0.55 -22.19
CA GLU A 29 4.15 -1.24 -21.60
C GLU A 29 3.76 -2.18 -20.46
N VAL A 30 4.22 -3.43 -20.57
CA VAL A 30 4.07 -4.46 -19.55
C VAL A 30 5.43 -4.89 -19.04
N VAL A 31 5.50 -5.08 -17.72
CA VAL A 31 6.65 -5.64 -17.01
C VAL A 31 6.31 -7.05 -16.57
N ILE A 32 7.24 -7.97 -16.80
CA ILE A 32 7.23 -9.31 -16.23
C ILE A 32 8.45 -9.44 -15.33
N LEU A 33 8.24 -9.49 -14.01
CA LEU A 33 9.31 -9.79 -13.06
C LEU A 33 9.57 -11.30 -13.08
N VAL A 34 10.82 -11.68 -13.32
CA VAL A 34 11.21 -13.07 -13.55
C VAL A 34 11.79 -13.69 -12.29
N GLU A 35 11.36 -14.90 -11.98
CA GLU A 35 12.03 -15.74 -11.00
C GLU A 35 13.32 -16.31 -11.60
N LYS A 36 14.44 -16.09 -10.91
CA LYS A 36 15.75 -16.58 -11.35
C LYS A 36 15.75 -18.12 -11.38
N GLY A 37 16.12 -18.70 -12.52
CA GLY A 37 16.05 -20.14 -12.76
C GLY A 37 14.64 -20.67 -13.04
N GLY A 38 13.63 -19.80 -13.12
CA GLY A 38 12.23 -20.15 -13.40
C GLY A 38 11.91 -20.34 -14.88
N GLY A 39 12.90 -20.36 -15.76
CA GLY A 39 12.73 -20.62 -17.20
C GLY A 39 12.54 -19.37 -18.07
N LEU A 40 12.13 -18.24 -17.48
CA LEU A 40 11.98 -16.97 -18.20
C LEU A 40 13.24 -16.09 -18.21
N ASP A 41 14.39 -16.59 -17.74
CA ASP A 41 15.69 -15.89 -17.76
C ASP A 41 16.69 -16.51 -18.76
N GLY A 42 16.24 -17.49 -19.56
CA GLY A 42 17.08 -18.27 -20.46
C GLY A 42 16.75 -18.15 -21.95
N ALA A 43 17.49 -18.91 -22.76
CA ALA A 43 17.26 -19.02 -24.19
C ALA A 43 15.90 -19.70 -24.45
N GLY A 44 14.95 -18.96 -25.04
CA GLY A 44 13.59 -19.44 -25.31
C GLY A 44 12.49 -18.65 -24.56
N ALA A 45 12.86 -17.88 -23.55
CA ALA A 45 11.92 -17.10 -22.75
C ALA A 45 11.03 -16.16 -23.59
N GLU A 46 11.58 -15.50 -24.62
CA GLU A 46 10.76 -14.65 -25.50
C GLU A 46 9.67 -15.44 -26.24
N ALA A 47 9.98 -16.65 -26.72
CA ALA A 47 9.00 -17.48 -27.42
C ALA A 47 7.88 -17.94 -26.47
N GLU A 48 8.23 -18.28 -25.23
CA GLU A 48 7.27 -18.61 -24.17
C GLU A 48 6.37 -17.41 -23.84
N LEU A 49 6.95 -16.22 -23.67
CA LEU A 49 6.19 -14.98 -23.47
C LEU A 49 5.23 -14.70 -24.64
N ARG A 50 5.67 -14.90 -25.89
CA ARG A 50 4.80 -14.71 -27.07
C ARG A 50 3.66 -15.73 -27.10
N SER A 51 3.92 -16.96 -26.68
CA SER A 51 2.88 -18.00 -26.59
C SER A 51 1.84 -17.67 -25.52
N ALA A 52 2.26 -17.10 -24.38
CA ALA A 52 1.38 -16.83 -23.25
C ALA A 52 0.64 -15.49 -23.38
N LEU A 53 1.33 -14.44 -23.84
CA LEU A 53 0.83 -13.07 -23.86
C LEU A 53 0.38 -12.60 -25.25
N GLY A 54 0.68 -13.35 -26.30
CA GLY A 54 0.37 -13.00 -27.67
C GLY A 54 1.36 -12.02 -28.29
N ALA A 55 0.86 -11.19 -29.23
CA ALA A 55 1.69 -10.31 -30.03
C ALA A 55 2.08 -9.04 -29.25
N PHE A 56 3.39 -8.85 -29.09
CA PHE A 56 3.99 -7.64 -28.53
C PHE A 56 5.27 -7.26 -29.30
N GLU A 57 5.72 -6.03 -29.08
CA GLU A 57 6.90 -5.43 -29.67
C GLU A 57 7.96 -5.10 -28.61
N ASN A 58 9.17 -4.82 -29.09
CA ASN A 58 10.32 -4.34 -28.31
C ASN A 58 10.60 -5.15 -27.02
N PRO A 59 10.70 -6.50 -27.08
CA PRO A 59 11.07 -7.30 -25.93
C PRO A 59 12.49 -6.99 -25.50
N ARG A 60 12.65 -6.68 -24.21
CA ARG A 60 13.95 -6.46 -23.59
C ARG A 60 14.00 -7.10 -22.22
N TYR A 61 15.09 -7.80 -21.95
CA TYR A 61 15.36 -8.40 -20.65
C TYR A 61 16.48 -7.64 -19.96
N GLU A 62 16.15 -6.99 -18.84
CA GLU A 62 17.07 -6.13 -18.10
C GLU A 62 16.80 -6.33 -16.60
N GLU A 63 17.85 -6.51 -15.79
CA GLU A 63 17.74 -6.53 -14.33
C GLU A 63 16.71 -7.54 -13.77
N GLY A 64 16.60 -8.73 -14.36
CA GLY A 64 15.68 -9.76 -13.88
C GLY A 64 14.22 -9.55 -14.29
N ARG A 65 13.95 -8.71 -15.29
CA ARG A 65 12.59 -8.45 -15.79
C ARG A 65 12.55 -8.34 -17.30
N TRP A 66 11.45 -8.80 -17.88
CA TRP A 66 11.09 -8.45 -19.25
C TRP A 66 10.28 -7.17 -19.28
N ARG A 67 10.52 -6.37 -20.32
CA ARG A 67 9.62 -5.30 -20.73
C ARG A 67 9.20 -5.56 -22.16
N VAL A 68 7.90 -5.51 -22.40
CA VAL A 68 7.29 -5.70 -23.72
C VAL A 68 6.27 -4.58 -23.95
N ARG A 69 5.95 -4.30 -25.21
CA ARG A 69 4.96 -3.28 -25.58
C ARG A 69 3.83 -3.86 -26.40
N PHE A 70 2.60 -3.61 -25.97
CA PHE A 70 1.40 -3.87 -26.74
C PHE A 70 0.99 -2.64 -27.54
N ALA A 71 0.21 -2.86 -28.59
CA ALA A 71 -0.23 -1.78 -29.49
C ALA A 71 -1.09 -0.71 -28.78
N THR A 72 -1.79 -1.08 -27.70
CA THR A 72 -2.64 -0.18 -26.92
C THR A 72 -2.57 -0.51 -25.43
N TYR A 73 -2.90 0.46 -24.58
CA TYR A 73 -3.11 0.24 -23.15
C TYR A 73 -4.11 -0.90 -22.86
N ALA A 74 -5.25 -0.92 -23.57
CA ALA A 74 -6.29 -1.93 -23.36
C ALA A 74 -5.77 -3.35 -23.65
N ALA A 75 -5.00 -3.52 -24.73
CA ALA A 75 -4.38 -4.82 -25.04
C ALA A 75 -3.36 -5.24 -23.97
N ALA A 76 -2.60 -4.28 -23.43
CA ALA A 76 -1.70 -4.54 -22.30
C ALA A 76 -2.47 -4.94 -21.03
N GLU A 77 -3.59 -4.29 -20.72
CA GLU A 77 -4.44 -4.64 -19.58
C GLU A 77 -5.01 -6.05 -19.70
N GLU A 78 -5.58 -6.38 -20.86
CA GLU A 78 -6.10 -7.73 -21.15
C GLU A 78 -5.00 -8.80 -21.01
N ALA A 79 -3.80 -8.53 -21.52
CA ALA A 79 -2.67 -9.45 -21.40
C ALA A 79 -2.23 -9.65 -19.94
N VAL A 80 -2.18 -8.58 -19.14
CA VAL A 80 -1.86 -8.64 -17.71
C VAL A 80 -2.92 -9.43 -16.94
N GLU A 81 -4.20 -9.18 -17.21
CA GLU A 81 -5.31 -9.88 -16.57
C GLU A 81 -5.28 -11.38 -16.90
N ALA A 82 -5.13 -11.73 -18.17
CA ALA A 82 -5.03 -13.12 -18.62
C ALA A 82 -3.83 -13.84 -17.98
N ALA A 83 -2.65 -13.20 -17.95
CA ALA A 83 -1.45 -13.76 -17.34
C ALA A 83 -1.61 -13.99 -15.83
N THR A 84 -2.32 -13.09 -15.14
CA THR A 84 -2.54 -13.16 -13.70
C THR A 84 -3.58 -14.21 -13.33
N ALA A 85 -4.67 -14.33 -14.11
CA ALA A 85 -5.76 -15.27 -13.83
C ALA A 85 -5.41 -16.73 -14.12
N ALA A 86 -4.53 -16.97 -15.10
CA ALA A 86 -4.22 -18.31 -15.59
C ALA A 86 -2.93 -18.92 -15.00
N ASP A 87 -2.20 -18.20 -14.14
CA ASP A 87 -0.81 -18.51 -13.78
C ASP A 87 0.02 -18.91 -15.02
N ALA A 88 -0.26 -18.25 -16.15
CA ALA A 88 0.16 -18.68 -17.49
C ALA A 88 1.68 -18.57 -17.70
N LEU A 89 2.38 -18.02 -16.72
CA LEU A 89 3.83 -17.79 -16.72
C LEU A 89 4.40 -18.31 -15.40
N PRO A 90 4.66 -19.64 -15.27
CA PRO A 90 5.22 -20.24 -14.07
C PRO A 90 6.58 -19.66 -13.64
N GLY A 91 7.33 -19.06 -14.57
CA GLY A 91 8.59 -18.36 -14.28
C GLY A 91 8.46 -16.87 -13.92
N ALA A 92 7.23 -16.35 -13.81
CA ALA A 92 6.97 -14.95 -13.48
C ALA A 92 6.53 -14.77 -12.03
N ILE A 93 7.26 -13.92 -11.31
CA ILE A 93 6.90 -13.46 -9.96
C ILE A 93 5.66 -12.57 -10.02
N ALA A 94 5.61 -11.68 -11.00
CA ALA A 94 4.51 -10.74 -11.22
C ALA A 94 4.47 -10.26 -12.67
N VAL A 95 3.26 -9.96 -13.14
CA VAL A 95 3.00 -9.36 -14.46
C VAL A 95 2.11 -8.14 -14.25
N PHE A 96 2.52 -6.98 -14.75
CA PHE A 96 1.80 -5.73 -14.53
C PHE A 96 2.14 -4.67 -15.56
N LEU A 97 1.23 -3.71 -15.74
CA LEU A 97 1.49 -2.50 -16.51
C LEU A 97 2.65 -1.72 -15.88
N PHE A 98 3.59 -1.25 -16.71
CA PHE A 98 4.73 -0.48 -16.25
C PHE A 98 4.28 0.77 -15.48
N TYR A 99 3.23 1.43 -15.98
CA TYR A 99 2.63 2.57 -15.33
C TYR A 99 1.45 2.15 -14.44
N ASN A 100 1.57 2.36 -13.12
CA ASN A 100 0.44 2.17 -12.21
C ASN A 100 -0.37 3.48 -12.14
N GLY A 101 -1.44 3.57 -12.93
CA GLY A 101 -2.36 4.71 -12.95
C GLY A 101 -3.44 4.71 -11.87
N ARG A 102 -3.50 3.67 -11.03
CA ARG A 102 -4.54 3.54 -9.99
C ARG A 102 -4.47 4.71 -8.99
N PRO A 103 -5.60 5.19 -8.44
CA PRO A 103 -5.59 6.18 -7.37
C PRO A 103 -4.64 5.81 -6.23
N TYR A 104 -4.01 6.79 -5.57
CA TYR A 104 -3.02 6.55 -4.52
C TYR A 104 -3.54 5.61 -3.42
N LEU A 105 -4.77 5.80 -2.93
CA LEU A 105 -5.35 4.93 -1.88
C LEU A 105 -5.97 3.63 -2.41
N ALA A 106 -5.80 3.32 -3.70
CA ALA A 106 -6.19 2.04 -4.30
C ALA A 106 -4.99 1.09 -4.48
N ARG A 107 -3.78 1.47 -4.01
CA ARG A 107 -2.57 0.64 -4.09
C ARG A 107 -2.18 0.19 -2.69
N GLY A 108 -1.85 -1.08 -2.55
CA GLY A 108 -1.73 -1.73 -1.24
C GLY A 108 -0.74 -1.07 -0.30
N TRP A 109 0.48 -0.84 -0.78
CA TRP A 109 1.54 -0.21 0.02
C TRP A 109 1.23 1.25 0.39
N THR A 110 0.67 2.03 -0.52
CA THR A 110 0.33 3.44 -0.27
C THR A 110 -0.86 3.59 0.67
N THR A 111 -1.84 2.67 0.61
CA THR A 111 -2.92 2.57 1.60
C THR A 111 -2.37 2.24 2.98
N PHE A 112 -1.47 1.26 3.07
CA PHE A 112 -0.78 0.93 4.31
C PHE A 112 0.04 2.11 4.87
N GLU A 113 0.88 2.74 4.06
CA GLU A 113 1.69 3.90 4.46
C GLU A 113 0.81 5.05 4.97
N SER A 114 -0.30 5.32 4.28
CA SER A 114 -1.28 6.33 4.70
C SER A 114 -1.90 5.98 6.06
N ALA A 115 -2.29 4.72 6.25
CA ALA A 115 -2.86 4.26 7.51
C ALA A 115 -1.86 4.40 8.66
N VAL A 116 -0.65 3.84 8.51
CA VAL A 116 0.33 3.87 9.62
C VAL A 116 0.79 5.28 9.97
N SER A 117 0.83 6.19 9.00
CA SER A 117 1.19 7.60 9.22
C SER A 117 0.12 8.40 9.98
N THR A 118 -1.13 7.93 9.97
CA THR A 118 -2.26 8.63 10.61
C THR A 118 -2.82 7.88 11.82
N GLU A 119 -2.44 6.63 12.03
CA GLU A 119 -2.96 5.80 13.11
C GLU A 119 -2.76 6.46 14.47
N ALA A 120 -1.53 6.77 14.86
CA ALA A 120 -1.27 7.39 16.16
C ALA A 120 -2.02 8.72 16.36
N ILE A 121 -2.21 9.51 15.30
CA ILE A 121 -2.99 10.77 15.36
C ILE A 121 -4.46 10.46 15.66
N ALA A 122 -5.04 9.49 14.95
CA ALA A 122 -6.43 9.08 15.18
C ALA A 122 -6.63 8.54 16.60
N TRP A 123 -5.62 7.90 17.18
CA TRP A 123 -5.66 7.44 18.56
C TRP A 123 -5.61 8.58 19.58
N LEU A 124 -4.95 9.69 19.30
CA LEU A 124 -4.89 10.84 20.22
C LEU A 124 -6.25 11.49 20.47
N ALA A 125 -7.23 11.27 19.58
CA ALA A 125 -8.61 11.69 19.81
C ALA A 125 -9.24 11.05 21.08
N PHE A 126 -8.71 9.92 21.54
CA PHE A 126 -9.16 9.24 22.75
C PHE A 126 -8.36 9.61 24.00
N PHE A 127 -7.29 10.41 23.88
CA PHE A 127 -6.45 10.82 25.01
C PHE A 127 -6.33 12.34 24.98
N SER A 128 -7.35 13.06 25.45
CA SER A 128 -7.47 14.50 25.23
C SER A 128 -6.33 15.31 25.86
N GLY A 129 -5.75 14.86 26.98
CA GLY A 129 -4.60 15.48 27.63
C GLY A 129 -3.31 15.30 26.82
N LEU A 130 -3.01 14.06 26.46
CA LEU A 130 -1.84 13.69 25.66
C LEU A 130 -1.95 14.27 24.24
N GLY A 131 -3.13 14.21 23.63
CA GLY A 131 -3.44 14.77 22.31
C GLY A 131 -3.11 16.26 22.26
N LYS A 132 -3.64 17.04 23.20
CA LYS A 132 -3.31 18.47 23.33
C LYS A 132 -1.82 18.71 23.54
N LEU A 133 -1.18 17.95 24.43
CA LEU A 133 0.25 18.10 24.68
C LEU A 133 1.10 17.88 23.43
N LEU A 134 0.75 16.87 22.62
CA LEU A 134 1.47 16.54 21.40
C LEU A 134 1.17 17.53 20.27
N GLU A 135 -0.08 17.98 20.12
CA GLU A 135 -0.45 19.04 19.18
C GLU A 135 0.29 20.35 19.45
N GLU A 136 0.44 20.74 20.72
CA GLU A 136 1.16 21.96 21.10
C GLU A 136 2.67 21.89 20.86
N ARG A 137 3.25 20.68 20.92
CA ARG A 137 4.72 20.52 20.95
C ARG A 137 5.33 19.98 19.67
N LEU A 138 4.53 19.39 18.79
CA LEU A 138 5.04 18.69 17.62
C LEU A 138 4.64 19.35 16.33
N ALA A 139 5.52 19.23 15.34
CA ALA A 139 5.16 19.56 13.98
C ALA A 139 4.06 18.60 13.47
N PRO A 140 3.21 19.03 12.53
CA PRO A 140 2.22 18.15 11.94
C PRO A 140 2.87 16.90 11.33
N LYS A 141 2.26 15.75 11.59
CA LYS A 141 2.80 14.45 11.19
C LYS A 141 2.67 14.19 9.69
N VAL A 142 1.56 14.61 9.06
CA VAL A 142 1.34 14.41 7.62
C VAL A 142 0.97 15.74 6.98
N ILE A 143 1.68 16.08 5.91
CA ILE A 143 1.45 17.27 5.09
C ILE A 143 1.07 16.83 3.67
N GLU A 144 -0.11 17.21 3.21
CA GLU A 144 -0.60 16.99 1.86
C GLU A 144 -0.16 18.13 0.93
N ILE A 145 0.34 17.78 -0.27
CA ILE A 145 0.83 18.76 -1.26
C ILE A 145 0.13 18.64 -2.62
N ASN A 146 -1.12 18.17 -2.63
CA ASN A 146 -1.90 17.92 -3.86
C ASN A 146 -2.63 19.13 -4.46
N GLY A 147 -2.57 20.29 -3.79
CA GLY A 147 -3.35 21.49 -4.15
C GLY A 147 -2.48 22.73 -4.28
N GLU A 148 -3.08 23.91 -4.14
CA GLU A 148 -2.42 25.21 -4.28
C GLU A 148 -1.28 25.44 -3.28
N GLY A 149 -1.25 24.68 -2.18
CA GLY A 149 -0.16 24.71 -1.22
C GLY A 149 -0.19 23.54 -0.24
N PRO A 150 0.84 23.42 0.63
CA PRO A 150 0.90 22.42 1.68
C PRO A 150 -0.23 22.60 2.70
N ARG A 151 -0.88 21.49 3.09
CA ARG A 151 -1.90 21.48 4.14
C ARG A 151 -1.68 20.32 5.10
N VAL A 152 -2.04 20.47 6.37
CA VAL A 152 -2.03 19.35 7.32
C VAL A 152 -3.06 18.32 6.88
N ALA A 153 -2.69 17.04 6.89
CA ALA A 153 -3.65 15.98 6.63
C ALA A 153 -4.57 15.83 7.85
N GLU A 154 -5.87 15.82 7.60
CA GLU A 154 -6.86 15.55 8.63
C GLU A 154 -6.87 14.05 8.93
N ALA A 155 -6.90 13.72 10.22
CA ALA A 155 -7.24 12.38 10.66
C ALA A 155 -8.75 12.14 10.41
N GLU A 156 -9.16 10.87 10.29
CA GLU A 156 -10.58 10.55 10.15
C GLU A 156 -11.31 10.95 11.44
N ASP A 157 -12.21 11.93 11.35
CA ASP A 157 -13.00 12.45 12.47
C ASP A 157 -14.22 11.55 12.74
N ARG A 158 -13.92 10.35 13.25
CA ARG A 158 -14.90 9.30 13.60
C ARG A 158 -14.53 8.60 14.90
N ALA A 159 -14.03 9.39 15.86
CA ALA A 159 -13.59 8.88 17.16
C ALA A 159 -14.76 8.23 17.93
N GLU A 160 -15.98 8.72 17.74
CA GLU A 160 -17.22 8.23 18.34
C GLU A 160 -17.56 6.77 17.99
N GLU A 161 -17.01 6.24 16.89
CA GLU A 161 -17.21 4.84 16.50
C GLU A 161 -16.30 3.88 17.27
N GLY A 162 -15.34 4.41 18.02
CA GLY A 162 -14.34 3.60 18.69
C GLY A 162 -13.33 2.96 17.72
N MET A 163 -12.38 2.27 18.32
CA MET A 163 -11.13 1.90 17.64
C MET A 163 -11.23 0.60 16.83
N GLY A 164 -12.06 -0.34 17.29
CA GLY A 164 -12.32 -1.59 16.57
C GLY A 164 -12.85 -1.36 15.15
N PRO A 165 -13.90 -0.53 14.96
CA PRO A 165 -14.40 -0.18 13.63
C PRO A 165 -13.35 0.46 12.72
N ARG A 166 -12.50 1.35 13.25
CA ARG A 166 -11.41 1.96 12.48
C ARG A 166 -10.43 0.90 11.96
N ASN A 167 -9.91 0.04 12.84
CA ASN A 167 -8.98 -1.02 12.46
C ASN A 167 -9.58 -1.92 11.36
N ARG A 168 -10.87 -2.28 11.49
CA ARG A 168 -11.58 -3.06 10.48
C ARG A 168 -11.67 -2.36 9.13
N ARG A 169 -11.95 -1.05 9.11
CA ARG A 169 -11.99 -0.26 7.86
C ARG A 169 -10.63 -0.20 7.18
N VAL A 170 -9.57 0.03 7.96
CA VAL A 170 -8.22 0.09 7.39
C VAL A 170 -7.80 -1.27 6.82
N ILE A 171 -8.07 -2.36 7.55
CA ILE A 171 -7.81 -3.71 7.06
C ILE A 171 -8.60 -3.99 5.78
N ALA A 172 -9.89 -3.63 5.74
CA ALA A 172 -10.72 -3.78 4.55
C ALA A 172 -10.16 -2.99 3.36
N ALA A 173 -9.76 -1.73 3.58
CA ALA A 173 -9.15 -0.90 2.53
C ALA A 173 -7.84 -1.50 2.00
N ILE A 174 -6.99 -2.06 2.87
CA ILE A 174 -5.77 -2.78 2.45
C ILE A 174 -6.14 -4.04 1.68
N GLN A 175 -7.16 -4.79 2.10
CA GLN A 175 -7.60 -6.01 1.43
C GLN A 175 -8.21 -5.74 0.05
N GLU A 176 -8.92 -4.63 -0.13
CA GLU A 176 -9.48 -4.18 -1.40
C GLU A 176 -8.43 -3.59 -2.35
N ALA A 177 -7.33 -3.06 -1.80
CA ALA A 177 -6.28 -2.44 -2.60
C ALA A 177 -5.54 -3.43 -3.52
N ALA A 178 -5.05 -2.89 -4.63
CA ALA A 178 -4.28 -3.63 -5.62
C ALA A 178 -2.81 -3.76 -5.19
N PHE A 179 -2.28 -4.98 -5.28
CA PHE A 179 -0.86 -5.30 -5.05
C PHE A 179 -0.24 -5.87 -6.31
N THR A 180 1.02 -5.50 -6.55
CA THR A 180 1.78 -6.00 -7.69
C THR A 180 2.38 -7.38 -7.42
N GLY A 181 2.86 -7.64 -6.20
CA GLY A 181 3.49 -8.91 -5.82
C GLY A 181 2.49 -9.95 -5.34
N LYS A 182 2.68 -11.21 -5.79
CA LYS A 182 1.98 -12.39 -5.25
C LYS A 182 2.45 -12.60 -3.80
N GLY A 183 1.64 -12.19 -2.82
CA GLY A 183 1.91 -12.42 -1.39
C GLY A 183 2.09 -11.15 -0.55
N ASP A 184 2.17 -9.96 -1.16
CA ASP A 184 2.30 -8.71 -0.39
C ASP A 184 1.05 -8.47 0.49
N LYS A 185 -0.14 -8.73 -0.05
CA LYS A 185 -1.40 -8.45 0.64
C LYS A 185 -1.48 -9.04 2.07
N PRO A 186 -1.31 -10.37 2.29
CA PRO A 186 -1.36 -10.93 3.64
C PRO A 186 -0.24 -10.36 4.54
N VAL A 187 0.95 -10.11 4.00
CA VAL A 187 2.07 -9.51 4.74
C VAL A 187 1.71 -8.10 5.21
N VAL A 188 1.17 -7.26 4.32
CA VAL A 188 0.82 -5.87 4.65
C VAL A 188 -0.33 -5.79 5.66
N VAL A 189 -1.33 -6.67 5.57
CA VAL A 189 -2.38 -6.77 6.60
C VAL A 189 -1.78 -7.13 7.96
N GLN A 190 -0.85 -8.09 8.02
CA GLN A 190 -0.17 -8.45 9.26
C GLN A 190 0.66 -7.30 9.81
N LEU A 191 1.44 -6.61 8.96
CA LEU A 191 2.23 -5.44 9.36
C LEU A 191 1.35 -4.35 9.97
N TYR A 192 0.17 -4.09 9.40
CA TYR A 192 -0.76 -3.11 9.96
C TYR A 192 -1.27 -3.54 11.34
N ARG A 193 -1.72 -4.79 11.49
CA ARG A 193 -2.21 -5.31 12.79
C ARG A 193 -1.15 -5.21 13.88
N GLU A 194 0.08 -5.63 13.58
CA GLU A 194 1.19 -5.55 14.52
C GLU A 194 1.49 -4.12 14.92
N TYR A 195 1.45 -3.20 13.95
CA TYR A 195 1.67 -1.79 14.21
C TYR A 195 0.55 -1.15 15.04
N ALA A 196 -0.71 -1.36 14.65
CA ALA A 196 -1.87 -0.85 15.39
C ALA A 196 -1.79 -1.30 16.85
N ARG A 197 -1.54 -2.60 17.10
CA ARG A 197 -1.36 -3.13 18.46
C ARG A 197 -0.23 -2.43 19.21
N LYS A 198 0.94 -2.20 18.60
CA LYS A 198 2.06 -1.51 19.27
C LYS A 198 1.70 -0.08 19.68
N VAL A 199 1.04 0.67 18.80
CA VAL A 199 0.61 2.06 19.07
C VAL A 199 -0.43 2.09 20.18
N THR A 200 -1.46 1.23 20.07
CA THR A 200 -2.46 1.05 21.12
C THR A 200 -1.82 0.83 22.48
N THR A 201 -0.92 -0.15 22.56
CA THR A 201 -0.27 -0.52 23.80
C THR A 201 0.54 0.66 24.35
N ALA A 202 1.30 1.34 23.50
CA ALA A 202 2.11 2.49 23.92
C ALA A 202 1.25 3.63 24.48
N LEU A 203 0.13 3.95 23.83
CA LEU A 203 -0.78 5.01 24.28
C LEU A 203 -1.54 4.63 25.55
N ALA A 204 -1.96 3.36 25.69
CA ALA A 204 -2.58 2.86 26.92
C ALA A 204 -1.63 2.92 28.13
N TYR A 205 -0.32 2.81 27.91
CA TYR A 205 0.70 3.00 28.95
C TYR A 205 1.15 4.45 29.15
N SER A 206 0.51 5.43 28.50
CA SER A 206 0.82 6.86 28.70
C SER A 206 0.51 7.37 30.12
N GLY A 207 -0.34 6.66 30.86
CA GLY A 207 -0.83 7.05 32.17
C GLY A 207 -2.11 7.88 32.15
N GLU A 208 -2.62 8.22 30.96
CA GLU A 208 -3.95 8.80 30.77
C GLU A 208 -4.98 7.69 30.50
N GLU A 209 -6.15 7.80 31.13
CA GLU A 209 -7.27 6.90 30.86
C GLU A 209 -7.96 7.33 29.56
N PRO A 210 -8.16 6.44 28.58
CA PRO A 210 -8.78 6.81 27.32
C PRO A 210 -10.24 7.25 27.52
N GLU A 211 -10.64 8.30 26.83
CA GLU A 211 -12.03 8.74 26.72
C GLU A 211 -12.79 7.79 25.76
N GLY A 212 -13.72 7.00 26.29
CA GLY A 212 -14.56 6.07 25.51
C GLY A 212 -14.17 4.59 25.66
N GLU A 213 -15.01 3.68 25.14
CA GLU A 213 -14.76 2.23 25.24
C GLU A 213 -13.81 1.74 24.15
N TYR A 214 -12.65 1.18 24.55
CA TYR A 214 -11.77 0.45 23.64
C TYR A 214 -12.27 -0.98 23.37
N GLU A 215 -12.92 -1.19 22.23
CA GLU A 215 -13.23 -2.51 21.66
C GLU A 215 -12.10 -3.02 20.76
N GLY A 216 -10.91 -3.20 21.32
CA GLY A 216 -9.76 -3.76 20.58
C GLY A 216 -9.99 -5.15 20.00
N GLU A 217 -9.06 -5.58 19.13
CA GLU A 217 -8.98 -6.99 18.77
C GLU A 217 -8.48 -7.78 19.98
N TYR A 218 -9.31 -8.70 20.48
CA TYR A 218 -8.90 -9.67 21.48
C TYR A 218 -8.08 -10.76 20.79
N ASN A 219 -6.98 -11.18 21.43
CA ASN A 219 -6.30 -12.40 21.01
C ASN A 219 -7.23 -13.63 21.21
N ALA A 220 -6.84 -14.79 20.69
CA ALA A 220 -7.64 -16.02 20.84
C ALA A 220 -7.87 -16.44 22.31
N SER A 221 -7.14 -15.85 23.25
CA SER A 221 -7.24 -16.07 24.70
C SER A 221 -8.10 -15.00 25.40
N GLY A 222 -8.70 -14.06 24.66
CA GLY A 222 -9.55 -13.02 25.25
C GLY A 222 -8.78 -11.90 25.93
N GLU A 223 -7.47 -11.77 25.66
CA GLU A 223 -6.65 -10.67 26.16
C GLU A 223 -6.60 -9.54 25.14
N ARG A 224 -6.52 -8.30 25.64
CA ARG A 224 -6.33 -7.10 24.83
C ARG A 224 -4.91 -7.00 24.28
#